data_AF-A0A7T6ZDC6-F1
#
_entry.id   AF-A0A7T6ZDC6-F1
#
_cell.length_a   1.000
_cell.length_b   1.000
_cell.length_c   1.000
_cell.angle_alpha   90.00
_cell.angle_beta   90.00
_cell.angle_gamma   90.00
#
_symmetry.space_group_name_H-M   'P 1'
#
loop_
_entity.id
_entity.type
_entity.pdbx_description
1 polymer ?
#
loop_
_entity_poly.entity_id
_entity_poly.type
_entity_poly.pdbx_seq_one_letter_code
_entity_poly.pdbx_strand_id
1 'polypeptide(L)'
;MTKKNVFIISGGVALFLIIGIGIAIGVSGSNDPQQLTEDFHDAIQENDVDAFKDVVEVDSDMAWPDEQIETTLEMMHEPEYFEETMQILNIQASYYEDEDMMPAGEVNIHELLNMGAFYIEEEDNVLGNSYNLRVRPYHLQVSADADADIHFLGDAYKIEEDG
;
A
#
# COMPACT_ATOMS: atom_id res chain seq x y z
N MET A 1 52.03 -24.08 36.63
CA MET A 1 52.11 -24.62 35.26
C MET A 1 51.01 -25.65 35.13
N THR A 2 49.85 -25.26 34.60
CA THR A 2 48.60 -26.03 34.70
C THR A 2 48.19 -26.45 33.30
N LYS A 3 48.09 -27.76 33.06
CA LYS A 3 47.73 -28.37 31.77
C LYS A 3 46.25 -28.10 31.45
N LYS A 4 45.99 -27.61 30.24
CA LYS A 4 44.65 -27.48 29.63
C LYS A 4 44.11 -28.87 29.27
N ASN A 5 42.86 -29.14 29.62
CA ASN A 5 42.07 -30.22 29.02
C ASN A 5 41.04 -29.62 28.06
N VAL A 6 40.98 -30.23 26.89
CA VAL A 6 40.20 -29.88 25.70
C VAL A 6 38.78 -30.44 25.86
N PHE A 7 37.76 -29.66 25.49
CA PHE A 7 36.43 -30.18 25.15
C PHE A 7 36.27 -30.19 23.63
N ILE A 8 35.91 -31.35 23.12
CA ILE A 8 35.72 -31.69 21.71
C ILE A 8 34.32 -31.24 21.31
N ILE A 9 34.21 -30.35 20.31
CA ILE A 9 32.97 -30.14 19.57
C ILE A 9 33.14 -30.92 18.26
N SER A 10 32.46 -32.06 18.20
CA SER A 10 32.43 -32.98 17.06
C SER A 10 31.52 -32.46 15.96
N GLY A 11 32.05 -32.40 14.72
CA GLY A 11 31.32 -32.32 13.45
C GLY A 11 30.68 -30.95 13.18
N GLY A 12 31.12 -30.16 12.22
CA GLY A 12 31.35 -30.52 10.82
C GLY A 12 30.39 -29.70 9.96
N VAL A 13 30.73 -28.42 9.78
CA VAL A 13 30.37 -27.45 8.73
C VAL A 13 29.25 -27.86 7.75
N ALA A 14 28.14 -27.10 7.69
CA ALA A 14 27.73 -26.29 6.52
C ALA A 14 26.25 -25.88 6.52
N LEU A 15 26.00 -24.69 5.97
CA LEU A 15 24.74 -24.07 5.54
C LEU A 15 23.82 -23.54 6.65
N PHE A 16 23.79 -22.23 6.91
CA PHE A 16 23.01 -21.26 6.12
C PHE A 16 21.64 -21.82 5.73
N LEU A 17 20.69 -21.70 6.65
CA LEU A 17 19.33 -21.25 6.33
C LEU A 17 18.72 -20.83 7.67
N ILE A 18 18.95 -19.56 7.96
CA ILE A 18 18.15 -18.76 8.85
C ILE A 18 16.71 -18.94 8.38
N ILE A 19 15.97 -19.84 9.02
CA ILE A 19 14.51 -19.78 9.09
C ILE A 19 14.20 -18.68 10.13
N GLY A 20 14.73 -17.49 9.86
CA GLY A 20 14.05 -16.26 10.18
C GLY A 20 13.11 -16.12 9.01
N ILE A 21 11.89 -16.60 9.18
CA ILE A 21 10.77 -16.26 8.31
C ILE A 21 10.65 -14.75 8.46
N GLY A 22 11.37 -14.05 7.59
CA GLY A 22 11.14 -12.66 7.29
C GLY A 22 9.75 -12.64 6.70
N ILE A 23 8.78 -12.30 7.55
CA ILE A 23 7.59 -11.58 7.13
C ILE A 23 8.14 -10.21 6.65
N ALA A 24 8.79 -10.23 5.49
CA ALA A 24 8.85 -9.08 4.63
C ALA A 24 7.46 -9.07 3.99
N ILE A 25 6.57 -8.27 4.58
CA ILE A 25 5.33 -7.85 3.96
C ILE A 25 5.76 -7.31 2.60
N GLY A 26 5.35 -8.01 1.53
CA GLY A 26 5.86 -7.82 0.19
C GLY A 26 5.33 -6.53 -0.41
N VAL A 27 5.95 -5.42 -0.03
CA VAL A 27 5.87 -4.18 -0.80
C VAL A 27 6.81 -4.34 -1.99
N SER A 28 6.23 -4.70 -3.12
CA SER A 28 6.95 -4.86 -4.38
C SER A 28 6.83 -3.56 -5.16
N GLY A 29 7.58 -2.54 -4.77
CA GLY A 29 7.66 -1.33 -5.59
C GLY A 29 8.05 -1.70 -7.02
N SER A 30 7.21 -1.32 -7.97
CA SER A 30 7.46 -1.55 -9.38
C SER A 30 8.38 -0.46 -9.91
N ASN A 31 9.29 -0.79 -10.83
CA ASN A 31 10.03 0.23 -11.58
C ASN A 31 9.22 0.78 -12.76
N ASP A 32 8.01 0.25 -12.97
CA ASP A 32 7.11 0.56 -14.08
C ASP A 32 5.74 0.95 -13.51
N PRO A 33 5.34 2.22 -13.59
CA PRO A 33 4.07 2.69 -13.05
C PRO A 33 2.87 2.21 -13.88
N GLN A 34 3.04 1.86 -15.16
CA GLN A 34 1.98 1.29 -15.98
C GLN A 34 1.70 -0.17 -15.58
N GLN A 35 2.74 -0.92 -15.19
CA GLN A 35 2.54 -2.26 -14.63
C GLN A 35 1.67 -2.23 -13.35
N LEU A 36 1.81 -1.21 -12.50
CA LEU A 36 0.97 -1.07 -11.31
C LEU A 36 -0.52 -0.91 -11.64
N THR A 37 -0.84 -0.18 -12.72
CA THR A 37 -2.24 0.01 -13.12
C THR A 37 -2.82 -1.28 -13.73
N GLU A 38 -2.01 -2.05 -14.45
CA GLU A 38 -2.39 -3.36 -14.98
C GLU A 38 -2.62 -4.37 -13.86
N ASP A 39 -1.71 -4.47 -12.89
CA ASP A 39 -1.84 -5.39 -11.75
C ASP A 39 -3.07 -5.04 -10.89
N PHE A 40 -3.35 -3.74 -10.72
CA PHE A 40 -4.55 -3.28 -10.01
C PHE A 40 -5.84 -3.62 -10.76
N HIS A 41 -5.86 -3.42 -12.09
CA HIS A 41 -6.97 -3.82 -12.93
C HIS A 41 -7.25 -5.32 -12.78
N ASP A 42 -6.22 -6.15 -12.88
CA ASP A 42 -6.36 -7.60 -12.83
C ASP A 42 -6.83 -8.08 -11.44
N ALA A 43 -6.29 -7.52 -10.35
CA ALA A 43 -6.74 -7.81 -8.99
C ALA A 43 -8.25 -7.51 -8.79
N ILE A 44 -8.74 -6.41 -9.36
CA ILE A 44 -10.17 -6.06 -9.33
C ILE A 44 -11.00 -7.02 -10.19
N GLN A 45 -10.57 -7.31 -11.42
CA GLN A 45 -11.33 -8.18 -12.32
C GLN A 45 -11.44 -9.62 -11.78
N GLU A 46 -10.41 -10.09 -11.08
CA GLU A 46 -10.39 -11.41 -10.46
C GLU A 46 -11.11 -11.45 -9.10
N ASN A 47 -11.45 -10.29 -8.54
CA ASN A 47 -12.01 -10.12 -7.20
C ASN A 47 -11.17 -10.85 -6.14
N ASP A 48 -9.84 -10.73 -6.26
CA ASP A 48 -8.86 -11.38 -5.41
C ASP A 48 -8.32 -10.38 -4.37
N VAL A 49 -8.76 -10.55 -3.12
CA VAL A 49 -8.38 -9.71 -1.99
C VAL A 49 -6.88 -9.78 -1.70
N ASP A 50 -6.26 -10.95 -1.84
CA ASP A 50 -4.84 -11.12 -1.54
C ASP A 50 -4.00 -10.43 -2.63
N ALA A 51 -4.36 -10.63 -3.91
CA ALA A 51 -3.71 -9.93 -5.02
C ALA A 51 -3.87 -8.42 -4.90
N PHE A 52 -5.06 -7.94 -4.51
CA PHE A 52 -5.31 -6.52 -4.32
C PHE A 52 -4.45 -5.92 -3.19
N LYS A 53 -4.24 -6.66 -2.09
CA LYS A 53 -3.37 -6.24 -0.98
C LYS A 53 -1.89 -6.25 -1.32
N ASP A 54 -1.49 -7.11 -2.25
CA ASP A 54 -0.12 -7.15 -2.74
C ASP A 54 0.19 -5.96 -3.67
N VAL A 55 -0.85 -5.43 -4.34
CA VAL A 55 -0.72 -4.29 -5.28
C VAL A 55 -0.92 -2.95 -4.58
N VAL A 56 -1.88 -2.84 -3.64
CA VAL A 56 -2.21 -1.58 -2.97
C VAL A 56 -1.59 -1.51 -1.58
N GLU A 57 -0.68 -0.56 -1.41
CA GLU A 57 -0.11 -0.21 -0.12
C GLU A 57 -1.03 0.68 0.70
N VAL A 58 -1.06 0.39 2.00
CA VAL A 58 -1.78 1.15 3.01
C VAL A 58 -0.77 1.85 3.89
N ASP A 59 -1.00 3.14 4.14
CA ASP A 59 -0.16 3.91 5.06
C ASP A 59 -0.17 3.27 6.46
N SER A 60 0.96 3.37 7.17
CA SER A 60 1.18 2.69 8.45
C SER A 60 0.22 3.07 9.58
N ASP A 61 -0.48 4.21 9.45
CA ASP A 61 -1.47 4.73 10.37
C ASP A 61 -2.92 4.39 9.98
N MET A 62 -3.11 3.70 8.85
CA MET A 62 -4.40 3.22 8.37
C MET A 62 -4.49 1.69 8.51
N ALA A 63 -5.60 1.22 9.07
CA ALA A 63 -5.96 -0.19 9.04
C ALA A 63 -6.95 -0.40 7.89
N TRP A 64 -6.73 -1.44 7.08
CA TRP A 64 -7.66 -1.84 6.02
C TRP A 64 -8.02 -3.32 6.16
N PRO A 65 -9.05 -3.64 6.97
CA PRO A 65 -9.51 -5.01 7.16
C PRO A 65 -10.04 -5.63 5.87
N ASP A 66 -9.90 -6.95 5.73
CA ASP A 66 -10.32 -7.69 4.53
C ASP A 66 -11.79 -7.43 4.15
N GLU A 67 -12.72 -7.34 5.11
CA GLU A 67 -14.14 -7.03 4.85
C GLU A 67 -14.34 -5.66 4.16
N GLN A 68 -13.50 -4.68 4.48
CA GLN A 68 -13.55 -3.36 3.83
C GLN A 68 -12.92 -3.40 2.43
N ILE A 69 -11.88 -4.21 2.25
CA ILE A 69 -11.27 -4.44 0.94
C ILE A 69 -12.26 -5.14 0.02
N GLU A 70 -12.95 -6.17 0.50
CA GLU A 70 -14.05 -6.84 -0.22
C GLU A 70 -15.12 -5.83 -0.64
N THR A 71 -15.54 -4.94 0.27
CA THR A 71 -16.50 -3.87 -0.06
C THR A 71 -15.95 -2.92 -1.12
N THR A 72 -14.66 -2.58 -1.07
CA THR A 72 -14.01 -1.75 -2.09
C THR A 72 -14.00 -2.45 -3.45
N LEU A 73 -13.64 -3.73 -3.51
CA LEU A 73 -13.67 -4.53 -4.74
C LEU A 73 -15.10 -4.62 -5.31
N GLU A 74 -16.11 -4.79 -4.45
CA GLU A 74 -17.52 -4.75 -4.87
C GLU A 74 -17.91 -3.41 -5.50
N MET A 75 -17.50 -2.29 -4.91
CA MET A 75 -17.72 -0.95 -5.50
C MET A 75 -16.98 -0.79 -6.83
N MET A 76 -15.79 -1.36 -6.97
CA MET A 76 -15.03 -1.37 -8.22
C MET A 76 -15.65 -2.22 -9.33
N HIS A 77 -16.73 -2.97 -9.06
CA HIS A 77 -17.54 -3.57 -10.12
C HIS A 77 -18.60 -2.63 -10.69
N GLU A 78 -18.80 -1.44 -10.11
CA GLU A 78 -19.58 -0.37 -10.75
C GLU A 78 -18.77 0.23 -11.92
N PRO A 79 -19.24 0.10 -13.19
CA PRO A 79 -18.41 0.45 -14.35
C PRO A 79 -17.92 1.89 -14.34
N GLU A 80 -18.76 2.84 -13.93
CA GLU A 80 -18.41 4.25 -13.89
C GLU A 80 -17.27 4.52 -12.89
N TYR A 81 -17.35 3.93 -11.70
CA TYR A 81 -16.33 4.11 -10.65
C TYR A 81 -15.00 3.44 -11.03
N PHE A 82 -15.07 2.25 -11.63
CA PHE A 82 -13.89 1.55 -12.12
C PHE A 82 -13.20 2.30 -13.26
N GLU A 83 -13.96 2.72 -14.27
CA GLU A 83 -13.43 3.45 -15.43
C GLU A 83 -12.80 4.77 -15.02
N GLU A 84 -13.43 5.53 -14.10
CA GLU A 84 -12.87 6.77 -13.56
C GLU A 84 -11.57 6.51 -12.79
N THR A 85 -11.55 5.50 -11.92
CA THR A 85 -10.34 5.14 -11.14
C THR A 85 -9.21 4.74 -12.08
N MET A 86 -9.48 3.87 -13.05
CA MET A 86 -8.48 3.44 -14.04
C MET A 86 -8.01 4.59 -14.92
N GLN A 87 -8.89 5.51 -15.29
CA GLN A 87 -8.50 6.69 -16.05
C GLN A 87 -7.53 7.55 -15.25
N ILE A 88 -7.82 7.82 -13.98
CA ILE A 88 -6.94 8.61 -13.10
C ILE A 88 -5.58 7.93 -12.96
N LEU A 89 -5.55 6.63 -12.65
CA LEU A 89 -4.31 5.87 -12.46
C LEU A 89 -3.46 5.81 -13.74
N ASN A 90 -4.07 5.59 -14.91
CA ASN A 90 -3.33 5.58 -16.18
C ASN A 90 -2.73 6.95 -16.51
N ILE A 91 -3.42 8.05 -16.18
CA ILE A 91 -2.87 9.40 -16.38
C ILE A 91 -1.69 9.64 -15.44
N GLN A 92 -1.79 9.22 -14.17
CA GLN A 92 -0.67 9.29 -13.22
C GLN A 92 0.52 8.44 -13.69
N ALA A 93 0.28 7.23 -14.18
CA ALA A 93 1.34 6.37 -14.72
C ALA A 93 2.04 7.01 -15.93
N SER A 94 1.25 7.54 -16.87
CA SER A 94 1.78 8.24 -18.05
C SER A 94 2.66 9.44 -17.67
N TYR A 95 2.28 10.17 -16.61
CA TYR A 95 3.08 11.30 -16.10
C TYR A 95 4.47 10.85 -15.64
N TYR A 96 4.57 9.74 -14.92
CA TYR A 96 5.84 9.22 -14.42
C TYR A 96 6.69 8.54 -15.51
N GLU A 97 6.08 8.00 -16.57
CA GLU A 97 6.82 7.48 -17.73
C GLU A 97 7.40 8.59 -18.62
N ASP A 98 6.59 9.61 -18.91
CA ASP A 98 6.96 10.73 -19.77
C ASP A 98 6.11 11.97 -19.43
N GLU A 99 6.73 12.93 -18.74
CA GLU A 99 6.05 14.18 -18.36
C GLU A 99 5.49 14.95 -19.58
N ASP A 100 6.04 14.75 -20.78
CA ASP A 100 5.58 15.39 -22.03
C ASP A 100 4.34 14.70 -22.62
N MET A 101 3.93 13.51 -22.13
CA MET A 101 2.72 12.79 -22.57
C MET A 101 1.43 13.27 -21.88
N MET A 102 1.51 14.26 -20.99
CA MET A 102 0.32 14.80 -20.34
C MET A 102 -0.67 15.41 -21.36
N PRO A 103 -1.99 15.21 -21.16
CA PRO A 103 -3.00 15.81 -22.03
C PRO A 103 -2.85 17.33 -22.03
N ALA A 104 -2.63 17.90 -23.21
CA ALA A 104 -2.46 19.34 -23.39
C ALA A 104 -3.70 20.10 -22.87
N GLY A 105 -3.56 20.77 -21.72
CA GLY A 105 -4.65 21.51 -21.07
C GLY A 105 -4.22 22.19 -19.75
N GLU A 106 -5.07 23.07 -19.23
CA GLU A 106 -4.87 23.83 -17.98
C GLU A 106 -5.04 22.98 -16.71
N VAL A 107 -4.96 21.65 -16.80
CA VAL A 107 -5.08 20.78 -15.62
C VAL A 107 -3.80 20.93 -14.81
N ASN A 108 -3.94 21.41 -13.58
CA ASN A 108 -2.82 21.54 -12.67
C ASN A 108 -2.32 20.13 -12.32
N ILE A 109 -1.05 19.84 -12.63
CA ILE A 109 -0.44 18.54 -12.33
C ILE A 109 -0.58 18.17 -10.85
N HIS A 110 -0.53 19.15 -9.96
CA HIS A 110 -0.73 18.93 -8.55
C HIS A 110 -2.15 18.47 -8.22
N GLU A 111 -3.17 19.02 -8.92
CA GLU A 111 -4.54 18.56 -8.74
C GLU A 111 -4.69 17.13 -9.25
N LEU A 112 -4.10 16.83 -10.42
CA LEU A 112 -4.15 15.52 -11.06
C LEU A 112 -3.54 14.40 -10.21
N LEU A 113 -2.33 14.63 -9.68
CA LEU A 113 -1.65 13.68 -8.79
C LEU A 113 -2.37 13.51 -7.45
N ASN A 114 -3.27 14.44 -7.10
CA ASN A 114 -4.09 14.37 -5.89
C ASN A 114 -5.53 13.90 -6.13
N MET A 115 -5.89 13.51 -7.36
CA MET A 115 -7.21 12.97 -7.66
C MET A 115 -7.34 11.50 -7.28
N GLY A 116 -8.57 11.10 -6.95
CA GLY A 116 -8.91 9.71 -6.70
C GLY A 116 -8.57 9.21 -5.28
N ALA A 117 -9.19 8.09 -4.95
CA ALA A 117 -8.91 7.34 -3.71
C ALA A 117 -7.59 6.57 -3.80
N PHE A 118 -7.15 6.20 -5.01
CA PHE A 118 -5.90 5.50 -5.28
C PHE A 118 -4.93 6.42 -6.03
N TYR A 119 -3.64 6.27 -5.77
CA TYR A 119 -2.61 7.08 -6.40
C TYR A 119 -1.29 6.33 -6.52
N ILE A 120 -0.47 6.73 -7.49
CA ILE A 120 0.90 6.24 -7.65
C ILE A 120 1.85 7.21 -6.96
N GLU A 121 2.59 6.71 -5.98
CA GLU A 121 3.67 7.44 -5.31
C GLU A 121 5.01 7.06 -5.93
N GLU A 122 5.81 8.07 -6.28
CA GLU A 122 7.20 7.90 -6.67
C GLU A 122 8.12 7.96 -5.43
N GLU A 123 8.96 6.96 -5.27
CA GLU A 123 9.97 6.87 -4.24
C GLU A 123 11.38 6.95 -4.86
N ASP A 124 12.16 7.94 -4.40
CA ASP A 124 13.56 8.10 -4.77
C ASP A 124 14.41 6.99 -4.15
N ASN A 125 14.91 6.09 -4.99
CA ASN A 125 15.80 5.01 -4.58
C ASN A 125 17.20 5.15 -5.19
N VAL A 126 18.19 4.55 -4.51
CA VAL A 126 19.62 4.67 -4.89
C VAL A 126 19.93 4.09 -6.29
N LEU A 127 19.03 3.24 -6.81
CA LEU A 127 19.18 2.56 -8.10
C LEU A 127 18.25 3.11 -9.20
N GLY A 128 17.52 4.19 -8.93
CA GLY A 128 16.46 4.73 -9.79
C GLY A 128 15.19 4.93 -8.99
N ASN A 129 14.17 5.48 -9.63
CA ASN A 129 12.88 5.71 -9.01
C ASN A 129 12.12 4.38 -8.95
N SER A 130 11.38 4.15 -7.86
CA SER A 130 10.39 3.08 -7.79
C SER A 130 9.02 3.69 -7.55
N TYR A 131 7.99 2.94 -7.89
CA TYR A 131 6.62 3.38 -7.80
C TYR A 131 5.82 2.40 -6.95
N ASN A 132 4.96 2.95 -6.10
CA ASN A 132 4.04 2.21 -5.26
C ASN A 132 2.61 2.70 -5.53
N LEU A 133 1.66 1.78 -5.61
CA LEU A 133 0.24 2.16 -5.68
C LEU A 133 -0.31 2.21 -4.26
N ARG A 134 -0.89 3.34 -3.87
CA ARG A 134 -1.38 3.57 -2.51
C ARG A 134 -2.85 3.95 -2.48
N VAL A 135 -3.49 3.62 -1.35
CA VAL A 135 -4.82 4.16 -1.00
C VAL A 135 -4.65 5.43 -0.16
N ARG A 136 -5.43 6.46 -0.48
CA ARG A 136 -5.38 7.76 0.20
C ARG A 136 -6.07 7.67 1.56
N PRO A 137 -5.40 8.00 2.67
CA PRO A 137 -6.02 7.97 3.98
C PRO A 137 -7.04 9.10 4.12
N TYR A 138 -8.17 8.80 4.74
CA TYR A 138 -9.17 9.79 5.15
C TYR A 138 -9.23 9.87 6.67
N HIS A 139 -8.93 11.04 7.22
CA HIS A 139 -9.05 11.29 8.65
C HIS A 139 -10.41 11.90 8.97
N LEU A 140 -11.19 11.21 9.82
CA LEU A 140 -12.43 11.74 10.35
C LEU A 140 -12.19 12.32 11.75
N GLN A 141 -12.35 13.64 11.89
CA GLN A 141 -12.34 14.27 13.21
C GLN A 141 -13.76 14.25 13.78
N VAL A 142 -13.95 13.57 14.91
CA VAL A 142 -15.23 13.48 15.61
C VAL A 142 -15.14 14.26 16.91
N SER A 143 -16.04 15.23 17.11
CA SER A 143 -16.25 15.89 18.39
C SER A 143 -17.50 15.32 19.07
N ALA A 144 -17.34 14.86 20.29
CA ALA A 144 -18.41 14.35 21.13
C ALA A 144 -18.19 14.75 22.59
N ASP A 145 -19.22 14.61 23.41
CA ASP A 145 -19.12 14.84 24.85
C ASP A 145 -18.12 13.85 25.49
N ALA A 146 -17.49 14.24 26.61
CA ALA A 146 -16.42 13.46 27.24
C ALA A 146 -16.85 12.06 27.70
N ASP A 147 -18.15 11.83 27.86
CA ASP A 147 -18.75 10.53 28.23
C ASP A 147 -19.40 9.80 27.05
N ALA A 148 -19.23 10.29 25.82
CA ALA A 148 -19.76 9.64 24.63
C ALA A 148 -19.05 8.31 24.34
N ASP A 149 -19.84 7.28 24.07
CA ASP A 149 -19.36 5.98 23.63
C ASP A 149 -19.29 5.96 22.10
N ILE A 150 -18.07 6.05 21.54
CA ILE A 150 -17.85 6.11 20.10
C ILE A 150 -17.52 4.72 19.57
N HIS A 151 -18.32 4.24 18.63
CA HIS A 151 -18.09 3.00 17.90
C HIS A 151 -17.90 3.33 16.42
N PHE A 152 -16.80 2.90 15.84
CA PHE A 152 -16.52 3.05 14.42
C PHE A 152 -16.06 1.71 13.85
N LEU A 153 -16.76 1.22 12.82
CA LEU A 153 -16.49 -0.07 12.18
C LEU A 153 -16.40 -1.26 13.15
N GLY A 154 -17.20 -1.22 14.22
CA GLY A 154 -17.26 -2.28 15.24
C GLY A 154 -16.26 -2.12 16.38
N ASP A 155 -15.29 -1.22 16.25
CA ASP A 155 -14.30 -0.93 17.28
C ASP A 155 -14.74 0.25 18.16
N ALA A 156 -14.48 0.14 19.45
CA ALA A 156 -14.76 1.17 20.43
C ALA A 156 -13.56 2.12 20.57
N TYR A 157 -13.80 3.42 20.39
CA TYR A 157 -12.79 4.46 20.48
C TYR A 157 -13.01 5.30 21.74
N LYS A 158 -11.91 5.59 22.43
CA LYS A 158 -11.91 6.52 23.57
C LYS A 158 -11.48 7.89 23.08
N ILE A 159 -12.20 8.92 23.50
CA ILE A 159 -11.79 10.30 23.30
C ILE A 159 -10.56 10.53 24.19
N GLU A 160 -9.42 10.83 23.58
CA GLU A 160 -8.28 11.38 24.32
C GLU A 160 -8.60 12.84 24.64
N GLU A 161 -8.64 13.19 25.93
CA GLU A 161 -8.76 14.60 26.33
C GLU A 161 -7.47 15.31 25.90
N ASP A 162 -7.52 16.04 24.79
CA ASP A 162 -6.50 17.06 24.50
C ASP A 162 -6.58 18.12 25.61
N GLY A 163 -5.52 18.17 26.43
CA GLY A 163 -5.40 19.06 27.59
C GLY A 163 -5.18 20.53 27.25
#